data_AF-A0A087NH33-F1
#
_entry.id   AF-A0A087NH33-F1
#
_cell.length_a   1.000
_cell.length_b   1.000
_cell.length_c   1.000
_cell.angle_alpha   90.00
_cell.angle_beta   90.00
_cell.angle_gamma   90.00
#
_symmetry.space_group_name_H-M   'P 1'
#
loop_
_entity.id
_entity.type
_entity.pdbx_description
1 polymer ?
#
loop_
_entity_poly.entity_id
_entity_poly.type
_entity_poly.pdbx_seq_one_letter_code
_entity_poly.pdbx_strand_id
1 'polypeptide(L)'
;MSLAKDLDWHVVDRRGSGERVISDPAELKTLDLKALPQGVTREPDVAAFREKLADPAREMIGAEQCAWLADELKAHKDARRPWFLFGSATILSSYVYPDLTKFPDGKVALAPMYALTRYGLPLLNVDSWDGYAGERDKLYDQFEKSGANLLVLSGDSHMAWINEPHRGDRRIGLELSASTLTGPSIGELLLPSGPVGDAFVHDNRDIRWCDTNAVGFVTVSLTRDRVEADFVRVLTPRQAIGKLDIARHASARIAEDGLSGWEIS
;
A
#
# COMPACT_ATOMS: atom_id res chain seq x y z
N MET A 1 -2.82 -14.76 -4.52
CA MET A 1 -3.16 -14.23 -5.86
C MET A 1 -1.95 -13.51 -6.41
N SER A 2 -1.80 -13.41 -7.72
CA SER A 2 -0.67 -12.74 -8.35
C SER A 2 -1.09 -12.13 -9.69
N LEU A 3 -0.47 -11.02 -10.08
CA LEU A 3 -0.69 -10.43 -11.40
C LEU A 3 -0.31 -11.38 -12.53
N ALA A 4 0.66 -12.26 -12.32
CA ALA A 4 1.11 -13.18 -13.37
C ALA A 4 0.08 -14.28 -13.72
N LYS A 5 -0.74 -14.69 -12.74
CA LYS A 5 -1.68 -15.81 -12.91
C LYS A 5 -3.14 -15.38 -13.00
N ASP A 6 -3.49 -14.30 -12.30
CA ASP A 6 -4.87 -13.96 -12.01
C ASP A 6 -5.34 -12.67 -12.71
N LEU A 7 -4.41 -11.94 -13.36
CA LEU A 7 -4.73 -10.77 -14.18
C LEU A 7 -5.12 -11.23 -15.60
N ASP A 8 -6.39 -11.03 -15.93
CA ASP A 8 -6.89 -11.27 -17.28
C ASP A 8 -6.48 -10.12 -18.22
N TRP A 9 -6.47 -10.41 -19.51
CA TRP A 9 -6.03 -9.45 -20.54
C TRP A 9 -7.00 -9.46 -21.72
N HIS A 10 -7.27 -8.26 -22.22
CA HIS A 10 -8.11 -8.02 -23.39
C HIS A 10 -7.31 -7.47 -24.54
N VAL A 11 -7.80 -7.70 -25.76
CA VAL A 11 -7.31 -7.02 -26.95
C VAL A 11 -8.22 -5.82 -27.22
N VAL A 12 -7.62 -4.65 -27.33
CA VAL A 12 -8.32 -3.37 -27.50
C VAL A 12 -7.98 -2.79 -28.86
N ASP A 13 -8.99 -2.57 -29.69
CA ASP A 13 -8.88 -2.01 -31.03
C ASP A 13 -9.33 -0.55 -31.04
N ARG A 14 -8.40 0.35 -31.39
CA ARG A 14 -8.59 1.80 -31.46
C ARG A 14 -8.39 2.35 -32.88
N ARG A 15 -8.47 1.50 -33.91
CA ARG A 15 -8.36 1.94 -35.32
C ARG A 15 -9.61 2.66 -35.81
N GLY A 16 -10.76 2.48 -35.15
CA GLY A 16 -12.03 3.14 -35.45
C GLY A 16 -12.25 4.45 -34.69
N SER A 17 -13.48 4.96 -34.72
CA SER A 17 -13.88 6.20 -34.02
C SER A 17 -14.04 6.07 -32.50
N GLY A 18 -13.59 4.95 -31.92
CA GLY A 18 -13.74 4.63 -30.51
C GLY A 18 -12.95 3.39 -30.12
N GLU A 19 -12.98 3.08 -28.82
CA GLU A 19 -12.36 1.90 -28.25
C GLU A 19 -13.29 0.69 -28.33
N ARG A 20 -12.80 -0.44 -28.86
CA ARG A 20 -13.53 -1.71 -28.90
C ARG A 20 -12.69 -2.82 -28.28
N VAL A 21 -13.24 -3.49 -27.27
CA VAL A 21 -12.67 -4.74 -26.75
C VAL A 21 -13.01 -5.89 -27.71
N ILE A 22 -12.00 -6.56 -28.24
CA ILE A 22 -12.15 -7.76 -29.06
C ILE A 22 -12.26 -8.96 -28.12
N SER A 23 -13.48 -9.49 -27.97
CA SER A 23 -13.77 -10.66 -27.14
C SER A 23 -14.21 -11.90 -27.92
N ASP A 24 -14.53 -11.77 -29.21
CA ASP A 24 -14.92 -12.89 -30.06
C ASP A 24 -13.72 -13.86 -30.26
N PRO A 25 -13.84 -15.14 -29.84
CA PRO A 25 -12.77 -16.11 -30.01
C PRO A 25 -12.36 -16.36 -31.47
N ALA A 26 -13.28 -16.20 -32.43
CA ALA A 26 -12.94 -16.36 -33.84
C ALA A 26 -12.07 -15.21 -34.33
N GLU A 27 -12.41 -13.96 -34.00
CA GLU A 27 -11.59 -12.78 -34.29
C GLU A 27 -10.22 -12.85 -33.58
N LEU A 28 -10.17 -13.19 -32.29
CA LEU A 28 -8.91 -13.28 -31.54
C LEU A 28 -7.92 -14.29 -32.15
N LYS A 29 -8.41 -15.41 -32.71
CA LYS A 29 -7.56 -16.40 -33.38
C LYS A 29 -6.93 -15.88 -34.67
N THR A 30 -7.45 -14.80 -35.25
CA THR A 30 -6.85 -14.17 -36.44
C THR A 30 -5.70 -13.23 -36.11
N LEU A 31 -5.51 -12.88 -34.84
CA LEU A 31 -4.49 -11.92 -34.40
C LEU A 31 -3.24 -12.62 -33.87
N ASP A 32 -2.07 -12.11 -34.26
CA ASP A 32 -0.83 -12.43 -33.55
C ASP A 32 -0.71 -11.54 -32.31
N LEU A 33 -0.96 -12.11 -31.13
CA LEU A 33 -0.89 -11.40 -29.85
C LEU A 33 0.53 -10.91 -29.50
N LYS A 34 1.58 -11.38 -30.20
CA LYS A 34 2.96 -10.90 -30.04
C LYS A 34 3.30 -9.77 -31.02
N ALA A 35 2.50 -9.57 -32.06
CA ALA A 35 2.71 -8.59 -33.11
C ALA A 35 1.38 -7.95 -33.53
N LEU A 36 0.69 -7.32 -32.58
CA LEU A 36 -0.60 -6.70 -32.83
C LEU A 36 -0.49 -5.55 -33.85
N PRO A 37 -1.50 -5.36 -34.72
CA PRO A 37 -1.53 -4.24 -35.66
C PRO A 37 -1.43 -2.90 -34.94
N GLN A 38 -0.91 -1.88 -35.62
CA GLN A 38 -0.91 -0.51 -35.10
C GLN A 38 -2.34 -0.08 -34.75
N GLY A 39 -2.51 0.51 -33.55
CA GLY A 39 -3.81 0.89 -33.00
C GLY A 39 -4.56 -0.25 -32.31
N VAL A 40 -3.99 -1.46 -32.25
CA VAL A 40 -4.50 -2.60 -31.48
C VAL A 40 -3.51 -2.93 -30.37
N THR A 41 -3.96 -2.96 -29.12
CA THR A 41 -3.11 -3.22 -27.95
C THR A 41 -3.65 -4.37 -27.11
N ARG A 42 -2.78 -4.97 -26.30
CA ARG A 42 -3.18 -5.91 -25.26
C ARG A 42 -3.10 -5.21 -23.92
N GLU A 43 -4.22 -5.16 -23.20
CA GLU A 43 -4.38 -4.40 -21.96
C GLU A 43 -4.96 -5.27 -20.87
N PRO A 44 -4.58 -5.05 -19.59
CA PRO A 44 -5.09 -5.83 -18.49
C PRO A 44 -6.55 -5.47 -18.17
N ASP A 45 -7.33 -6.45 -17.76
CA ASP A 45 -8.66 -6.22 -17.19
C ASP A 45 -8.53 -5.77 -15.72
N VAL A 46 -8.26 -4.48 -15.55
CA VAL A 46 -8.06 -3.86 -14.23
C VAL A 46 -9.34 -3.97 -13.38
N ALA A 47 -10.51 -3.80 -13.99
CA ALA A 47 -11.78 -3.82 -13.27
C ALA A 47 -12.06 -5.21 -12.71
N ALA A 48 -12.00 -6.25 -13.55
CA ALA A 48 -12.21 -7.63 -13.10
C ALA A 48 -11.16 -8.06 -12.06
N PHE A 49 -9.91 -7.61 -12.20
CA PHE A 49 -8.89 -7.92 -11.20
C PHE A 49 -9.16 -7.25 -9.84
N ARG A 50 -9.64 -6.00 -9.83
CA ARG A 50 -10.06 -5.31 -8.59
C ARG A 50 -11.27 -5.98 -7.95
N GLU A 51 -12.22 -6.49 -8.73
CA GLU A 51 -13.32 -7.30 -8.19
C GLU A 51 -12.82 -8.57 -7.51
N LYS A 52 -11.84 -9.28 -8.11
CA LYS A 52 -11.20 -10.43 -7.46
C LYS A 52 -10.50 -10.06 -6.15
N LEU A 53 -9.87 -8.88 -6.05
CA LEU A 53 -9.23 -8.39 -4.82
C LEU A 53 -10.25 -8.02 -3.73
N ALA A 54 -11.40 -7.48 -4.14
CA ALA A 54 -12.47 -7.03 -3.26
C ALA A 54 -13.40 -8.16 -2.78
N ASP A 55 -13.23 -9.39 -3.29
CA ASP A 55 -14.04 -10.53 -2.87
C ASP A 55 -13.95 -10.75 -1.35
N PRO A 56 -15.06 -10.60 -0.59
CA PRO A 56 -15.07 -10.73 0.86
C PRO A 56 -14.83 -12.16 1.35
N ALA A 57 -14.84 -13.17 0.46
CA ALA A 57 -14.45 -14.54 0.78
C ALA A 57 -12.92 -14.72 0.85
N ARG A 58 -12.13 -13.72 0.43
CA ARG A 58 -10.68 -13.73 0.58
C ARG A 58 -10.30 -13.25 1.96
N GLU A 59 -9.50 -14.05 2.64
CA GLU A 59 -9.11 -13.83 4.03
C GLU A 59 -7.58 -13.80 4.15
N MET A 60 -7.06 -12.75 4.77
CA MET A 60 -5.67 -12.63 5.20
C MET A 60 -5.50 -13.20 6.61
N ILE A 61 -6.37 -12.79 7.55
CA ILE A 61 -6.31 -13.21 8.95
C ILE A 61 -7.41 -14.22 9.34
N GLY A 62 -8.49 -14.29 8.57
CA GLY A 62 -9.56 -15.26 8.76
C GLY A 62 -10.56 -14.88 9.85
N ALA A 63 -11.69 -15.58 9.85
CA ALA A 63 -12.83 -15.28 10.73
C ALA A 63 -12.50 -15.35 12.23
N GLU A 64 -11.63 -16.25 12.66
CA GLU A 64 -11.25 -16.41 14.08
C GLU A 64 -10.48 -15.19 14.59
N GLN A 65 -9.46 -14.73 13.86
CA GLN A 65 -8.69 -13.53 14.23
C GLN A 65 -9.54 -12.26 14.11
N CYS A 66 -10.44 -12.19 13.13
CA CYS A 66 -11.41 -11.10 13.03
C CYS A 66 -12.37 -11.04 14.23
N ALA A 67 -12.82 -12.19 14.74
CA ALA A 67 -13.69 -12.25 15.92
C ALA A 67 -12.93 -11.86 17.19
N TRP A 68 -11.71 -12.38 17.36
CA TRP A 68 -10.82 -12.01 18.46
C TRP A 68 -10.55 -10.50 18.49
N LEU A 69 -10.27 -9.88 17.34
CA LEU A 69 -10.06 -8.43 17.26
C LEU A 69 -11.28 -7.63 17.74
N ALA A 70 -12.49 -8.07 17.41
CA ALA A 70 -13.72 -7.42 17.86
C ALA A 70 -13.85 -7.46 19.40
N ASP A 71 -13.47 -8.58 20.02
CA ASP A 71 -13.44 -8.72 21.49
C ASP A 71 -12.37 -7.82 22.14
N GLU A 72 -11.18 -7.71 21.54
CA GLU A 72 -10.12 -6.81 22.01
C GLU A 72 -10.53 -5.34 21.92
N LEU A 73 -11.22 -4.94 20.84
CA LEU A 73 -11.75 -3.58 20.68
C LEU A 73 -12.81 -3.25 21.74
N LYS A 74 -13.66 -4.22 22.08
CA LYS A 74 -14.62 -4.08 23.18
C LYS A 74 -13.90 -3.91 24.52
N ALA A 75 -12.94 -4.77 24.83
CA ALA A 75 -12.16 -4.70 26.06
C ALA A 75 -11.36 -3.38 26.16
N HIS A 76 -10.81 -2.89 25.05
CA HIS A 76 -10.14 -1.60 24.95
C HIS A 76 -11.06 -0.45 25.37
N LYS A 77 -12.30 -0.44 24.85
CA LYS A 77 -13.31 0.57 25.18
C LYS A 77 -13.73 0.51 26.65
N ASP A 78 -13.98 -0.69 27.17
CA ASP A 78 -14.37 -0.89 28.57
C ASP A 78 -13.27 -0.40 29.53
N ALA A 79 -11.99 -0.61 29.16
CA ALA A 79 -10.83 -0.14 29.91
C ALA A 79 -10.50 1.35 29.71
N ARG A 80 -11.20 2.06 28.82
CA ARG A 80 -10.98 3.50 28.50
C ARG A 80 -9.53 3.82 28.16
N ARG A 81 -8.89 2.94 27.36
CA ARG A 81 -7.52 3.16 26.88
C ARG A 81 -7.54 4.25 25.80
N PRO A 82 -6.56 5.17 25.78
CA PRO A 82 -6.56 6.29 24.84
C PRO A 82 -6.27 5.87 23.40
N TRP A 83 -5.37 4.90 23.21
CA TRP A 83 -4.88 4.44 21.91
C TRP A 83 -5.11 2.95 21.74
N PHE A 84 -5.60 2.55 20.57
CA PHE A 84 -5.63 1.15 20.16
C PHE A 84 -4.45 0.92 19.20
N LEU A 85 -3.45 0.18 19.67
CA LEU A 85 -2.29 -0.17 18.87
C LEU A 85 -2.55 -1.47 18.14
N PHE A 86 -2.55 -1.42 16.81
CA PHE A 86 -2.74 -2.58 15.96
C PHE A 86 -1.43 -2.93 15.24
N GLY A 87 -0.83 -4.05 15.61
CA GLY A 87 0.34 -4.59 14.91
C GLY A 87 -0.11 -5.36 13.67
N SER A 88 0.22 -4.86 12.48
CA SER A 88 -0.04 -5.53 11.21
C SER A 88 1.28 -5.98 10.60
N ALA A 89 1.35 -7.20 10.06
CA ALA A 89 2.59 -7.67 9.41
C ALA A 89 2.92 -6.82 8.17
N THR A 90 1.89 -6.44 7.42
CA THR A 90 1.99 -5.65 6.18
C THR A 90 1.21 -4.34 6.29
N ILE A 91 1.41 -3.43 5.35
CA ILE A 91 0.76 -2.12 5.30
C ILE A 91 -0.76 -2.29 5.18
N LEU A 92 -1.51 -1.65 6.07
CA LEU A 92 -2.97 -1.61 6.10
C LEU A 92 -3.52 -0.57 5.12
N SER A 93 -2.87 0.60 4.99
CA SER A 93 -3.28 1.64 4.04
C SER A 93 -3.21 1.14 2.59
N SER A 94 -4.09 1.67 1.74
CA SER A 94 -4.12 1.29 0.33
C SER A 94 -3.14 2.14 -0.49
N TYR A 95 -2.41 1.50 -1.39
CA TYR A 95 -1.57 2.22 -2.34
C TYR A 95 -1.32 1.47 -3.65
N VAL A 96 -1.09 2.23 -4.70
CA VAL A 96 -0.62 1.78 -6.00
C VAL A 96 0.73 2.42 -6.28
N TYR A 97 1.56 1.71 -7.05
CA TYR A 97 2.82 2.27 -7.50
C TYR A 97 2.56 3.42 -8.47
N PRO A 98 3.28 4.55 -8.37
CA PRO A 98 3.23 5.60 -9.37
C PRO A 98 3.73 5.06 -10.71
N ASP A 99 3.47 5.76 -11.82
CA ASP A 99 3.94 5.34 -13.14
C ASP A 99 5.48 5.33 -13.22
N LEU A 100 6.09 4.18 -12.93
CA LEU A 100 7.54 4.01 -12.83
C LEU A 100 8.23 4.18 -14.19
N THR A 101 7.50 4.16 -15.31
CA THR A 101 8.09 4.40 -16.63
C THR A 101 8.50 5.86 -16.84
N LYS A 102 8.02 6.78 -16.00
CA LYS A 102 8.35 8.21 -16.05
C LYS A 102 9.66 8.57 -15.35
N PHE A 103 10.27 7.62 -14.66
CA PHE A 103 11.48 7.85 -13.88
C PHE A 103 12.74 7.35 -14.61
N PRO A 104 13.88 8.02 -14.44
CA PRO A 104 15.14 7.65 -15.08
C PRO A 104 15.76 6.39 -14.47
N ASP A 105 16.74 5.82 -15.19
CA ASP A 105 17.60 4.73 -14.71
C ASP A 105 16.86 3.47 -14.23
N GLY A 106 15.67 3.22 -14.77
CA GLY A 106 14.93 1.99 -14.53
C GLY A 106 15.69 0.76 -15.01
N LYS A 107 15.75 -0.27 -14.17
CA LYS A 107 16.32 -1.58 -14.52
C LYS A 107 15.61 -2.17 -15.74
N VAL A 108 16.33 -2.40 -16.84
CA VAL A 108 15.76 -2.92 -18.11
C VAL A 108 14.98 -4.23 -17.92
N ALA A 109 15.49 -5.14 -17.08
CA ALA A 109 14.82 -6.41 -16.79
C ALA A 109 13.44 -6.25 -16.12
N LEU A 110 13.18 -5.09 -15.50
CA LEU A 110 11.91 -4.77 -14.83
C LEU A 110 10.99 -3.89 -15.68
N ALA A 111 11.37 -3.53 -16.91
CA ALA A 111 10.54 -2.70 -17.80
C ALA A 111 9.09 -3.22 -17.97
N PRO A 112 8.83 -4.54 -18.10
CA PRO A 112 7.44 -5.04 -18.12
C PRO A 112 6.67 -4.77 -16.82
N MET A 113 7.34 -4.85 -15.66
CA MET A 113 6.74 -4.55 -14.37
C MET A 113 6.45 -3.04 -14.24
N TYR A 114 7.38 -2.18 -14.65
CA TYR A 114 7.14 -0.73 -14.67
C TYR A 114 5.97 -0.37 -15.58
N ALA A 115 5.86 -0.99 -16.75
CA ALA A 115 4.73 -0.76 -17.66
C ALA A 115 3.38 -1.21 -17.09
N LEU A 116 3.34 -2.02 -16.03
CA LEU A 116 2.09 -2.37 -15.33
C LEU A 116 1.65 -1.29 -14.32
N THR A 117 2.58 -0.46 -13.84
CA THR A 117 2.28 0.58 -12.84
C THR A 117 1.28 1.63 -13.35
N ARG A 118 1.32 1.95 -14.65
CA ARG A 118 0.38 2.89 -15.32
C ARG A 118 -1.10 2.52 -15.18
N TYR A 119 -1.40 1.28 -14.80
CA TYR A 119 -2.76 0.79 -14.63
C TYR A 119 -3.29 0.94 -13.19
N GLY A 120 -2.49 1.46 -12.25
CA GLY A 120 -2.92 1.63 -10.86
C GLY A 120 -3.34 0.31 -10.22
N LEU A 121 -2.58 -0.76 -10.48
CA LEU A 121 -2.77 -2.07 -9.86
C LEU A 121 -1.88 -2.17 -8.60
N PRO A 122 -2.32 -2.89 -7.55
CA PRO A 122 -1.55 -3.04 -6.32
C PRO A 122 -0.39 -4.04 -6.50
N LEU A 123 0.62 -3.68 -7.32
CA LEU A 123 1.65 -4.57 -7.87
C LEU A 123 2.25 -5.57 -6.89
N LEU A 124 3.22 -5.12 -6.10
CA LEU A 124 3.87 -5.91 -5.05
C LEU A 124 3.03 -5.89 -3.76
N ASN A 125 1.80 -5.39 -3.82
CA ASN A 125 0.93 -5.19 -2.65
C ASN A 125 -0.25 -6.19 -2.66
N VAL A 126 -0.25 -7.16 -3.60
CA VAL A 126 -1.26 -8.23 -3.65
C VAL A 126 -1.12 -9.27 -2.53
N ASP A 127 0.01 -9.27 -1.83
CA ASP A 127 0.29 -10.06 -0.62
C ASP A 127 0.11 -9.26 0.68
N SER A 128 -0.16 -7.96 0.59
CA SER A 128 -0.58 -7.12 1.72
C SER A 128 -2.11 -6.97 1.75
N TRP A 129 -2.63 -6.07 2.60
CA TRP A 129 -4.07 -5.81 2.70
C TRP A 129 -4.75 -5.33 1.41
N ASP A 130 -4.02 -4.78 0.43
CA ASP A 130 -4.62 -4.50 -0.90
C ASP A 130 -4.98 -5.79 -1.67
N GLY A 131 -4.32 -6.90 -1.35
CA GLY A 131 -4.66 -8.26 -1.79
C GLY A 131 -5.97 -8.84 -1.25
N TYR A 132 -6.50 -8.20 -0.19
CA TYR A 132 -7.61 -8.67 0.65
C TYR A 132 -8.53 -7.50 1.03
N ALA A 133 -8.80 -6.61 0.08
CA ALA A 133 -9.55 -5.38 0.33
C ALA A 133 -10.93 -5.64 0.97
N GLY A 134 -11.59 -6.74 0.58
CA GLY A 134 -12.87 -7.15 1.18
C GLY A 134 -12.78 -7.52 2.67
N GLU A 135 -11.68 -8.13 3.13
CA GLU A 135 -11.47 -8.39 4.57
C GLU A 135 -10.97 -7.13 5.30
N ARG A 136 -10.12 -6.31 4.65
CA ARG A 136 -9.70 -5.00 5.21
C ARG A 136 -10.91 -4.13 5.54
N ASP A 137 -11.92 -4.10 4.66
CA ASP A 137 -13.14 -3.33 4.90
C ASP A 137 -13.92 -3.82 6.13
N LYS A 138 -13.88 -5.13 6.43
CA LYS A 138 -14.45 -5.68 7.68
C LYS A 138 -13.68 -5.18 8.90
N LEU A 139 -12.36 -5.05 8.82
CA LEU A 139 -11.55 -4.47 9.91
C LEU A 139 -11.87 -2.98 10.09
N TYR A 140 -11.94 -2.22 9.01
CA TYR A 140 -12.32 -0.81 9.05
C TYR A 140 -13.69 -0.63 9.70
N ASP A 141 -14.64 -1.51 9.39
CA ASP A 141 -15.95 -1.56 10.05
C ASP A 141 -15.84 -1.74 11.57
N GLN A 142 -14.99 -2.66 12.03
CA GLN A 142 -14.79 -2.89 13.47
C GLN A 142 -14.13 -1.69 14.15
N PHE A 143 -13.09 -1.12 13.52
CA PHE A 143 -12.41 0.07 14.04
C PHE A 143 -13.34 1.27 14.14
N GLU A 144 -14.13 1.56 13.09
CA GLU A 144 -15.10 2.64 13.13
C GLU A 144 -16.18 2.43 14.19
N LYS A 145 -16.76 1.23 14.28
CA LYS A 145 -17.79 0.91 15.29
C LYS A 145 -17.26 1.01 16.72
N SER A 146 -15.98 0.72 16.92
CA SER A 146 -15.35 0.82 18.25
C SER A 146 -15.19 2.28 18.71
N GLY A 147 -14.97 3.20 17.77
CA GLY A 147 -14.60 4.60 18.05
C GLY A 147 -13.20 4.76 18.65
N ALA A 148 -12.36 3.72 18.58
CA ALA A 148 -11.00 3.76 19.13
C ALA A 148 -10.08 4.66 18.29
N ASN A 149 -9.12 5.34 18.95
CA ASN A 149 -8.05 6.05 18.25
C ASN A 149 -7.01 5.03 17.79
N LEU A 150 -7.11 4.63 16.52
CA LEU A 150 -6.29 3.60 15.91
C LEU A 150 -4.90 4.15 15.53
N LEU A 151 -3.85 3.47 16.00
CA LEU A 151 -2.50 3.59 15.48
C LEU A 151 -2.02 2.21 15.02
N VAL A 152 -1.75 2.08 13.73
CA VAL A 152 -1.24 0.87 13.10
C VAL A 152 0.28 0.92 13.04
N LEU A 153 0.92 -0.20 13.41
CA LEU A 153 2.35 -0.40 13.27
C LEU A 153 2.56 -1.54 12.27
N SER A 154 3.24 -1.25 11.16
CA SER A 154 3.43 -2.21 10.07
C SER A 154 4.87 -2.30 9.57
N GLY A 155 5.13 -3.24 8.65
CA GLY A 155 6.43 -3.44 8.03
C GLY A 155 6.34 -4.15 6.68
N ASP A 156 7.23 -5.11 6.44
CA ASP A 156 7.31 -6.01 5.27
C ASP A 156 7.69 -5.36 3.93
N SER A 157 7.21 -4.15 3.63
CA SER A 157 7.40 -3.52 2.32
C SER A 157 8.84 -3.12 1.93
N HIS A 158 9.79 -3.16 2.87
CA HIS A 158 11.17 -2.65 2.71
C HIS A 158 11.23 -1.17 2.29
N MET A 159 10.23 -0.40 2.71
CA MET A 159 10.13 1.05 2.59
C MET A 159 9.63 1.61 3.92
N ALA A 160 9.86 2.90 4.16
CA ALA A 160 9.33 3.58 5.33
C ALA A 160 8.13 4.45 4.95
N TRP A 161 7.08 4.43 5.77
CA TRP A 161 5.81 5.11 5.45
C TRP A 161 5.18 5.80 6.65
N ILE A 162 4.61 6.98 6.41
CA ILE A 162 3.64 7.63 7.29
C ILE A 162 2.33 7.71 6.52
N ASN A 163 1.32 7.00 7.00
CA ASN A 163 0.04 6.87 6.30
C ASN A 163 -1.14 7.26 7.19
N GLU A 164 -2.25 7.56 6.52
CA GLU A 164 -3.57 7.82 7.08
C GLU A 164 -4.56 6.95 6.31
N PRO A 165 -4.87 5.72 6.75
CA PRO A 165 -5.82 4.86 6.04
C PRO A 165 -7.21 5.51 5.96
N HIS A 166 -7.83 5.53 4.77
CA HIS A 166 -9.17 6.07 4.56
C HIS A 166 -10.17 5.03 4.04
N ARG A 167 -11.44 5.26 4.37
CA ARG A 167 -12.61 4.63 3.73
C ARG A 167 -13.57 5.71 3.25
N GLY A 168 -13.73 5.83 1.93
CA GLY A 168 -14.38 7.01 1.36
C GLY A 168 -13.68 8.26 1.88
N ASP A 169 -14.43 9.21 2.44
CA ASP A 169 -13.85 10.44 3.01
C ASP A 169 -13.42 10.36 4.47
N ARG A 170 -13.66 9.23 5.13
CA ARG A 170 -13.37 9.01 6.55
C ARG A 170 -11.94 8.51 6.73
N ARG A 171 -11.15 9.16 7.57
CA ARG A 171 -9.88 8.59 8.08
C ARG A 171 -10.19 7.54 9.15
N ILE A 172 -9.63 6.35 8.98
CA ILE A 172 -9.81 5.21 9.90
C ILE A 172 -8.86 5.29 11.08
N GLY A 173 -7.63 5.78 10.85
CA GLY A 173 -6.61 5.88 11.87
C GLY A 173 -5.32 6.49 11.32
N LEU A 174 -4.24 6.21 12.01
CA LEU A 174 -2.88 6.56 11.61
C LEU A 174 -2.05 5.30 11.46
N GLU A 175 -1.07 5.31 10.56
CA GLU A 175 -0.17 4.17 10.36
C GLU A 175 1.28 4.63 10.22
N LEU A 176 2.16 3.91 10.90
CA LEU A 176 3.61 4.02 10.78
C LEU A 176 4.14 2.66 10.30
N SER A 177 4.75 2.64 9.13
CA SER A 177 5.37 1.43 8.59
C SER A 177 6.88 1.56 8.61
N ALA A 178 7.54 0.68 9.35
CA ALA A 178 9.00 0.60 9.37
C ALA A 178 9.53 -0.07 8.09
N SER A 179 10.77 0.26 7.73
CA SER A 179 11.49 -0.42 6.66
C SER A 179 12.26 -1.64 7.19
N THR A 180 13.10 -2.21 6.34
CA THR A 180 14.10 -3.22 6.70
C THR A 180 15.18 -2.68 7.64
N LEU A 181 15.67 -3.52 8.55
CA LEU A 181 16.79 -3.18 9.46
C LEU A 181 18.17 -3.38 8.82
N THR A 182 18.34 -4.42 8.02
CA THR A 182 19.67 -4.85 7.50
C THR A 182 19.66 -5.29 6.03
N GLY A 183 18.49 -5.68 5.52
CA GLY A 183 18.30 -6.04 4.11
C GLY A 183 18.24 -4.82 3.20
N PRO A 184 18.28 -5.04 1.88
CA PRO A 184 18.15 -3.97 0.90
C PRO A 184 16.73 -3.39 0.90
N SER A 185 16.61 -2.09 0.69
CA SER A 185 15.34 -1.41 0.50
C SER A 185 14.68 -1.84 -0.82
N ILE A 186 13.37 -1.61 -0.96
CA ILE A 186 12.72 -1.86 -2.25
C ILE A 186 13.32 -0.99 -3.35
N GLY A 187 13.72 0.24 -3.00
CA GLY A 187 14.31 1.20 -3.92
C GLY A 187 15.60 0.66 -4.54
N GLU A 188 16.48 0.10 -3.70
CA GLU A 188 17.72 -0.56 -4.15
C GLU A 188 17.41 -1.76 -5.06
N LEU A 189 16.41 -2.57 -4.70
CA LEU A 189 16.11 -3.80 -5.41
C LEU A 189 15.40 -3.57 -6.74
N LEU A 190 14.34 -2.76 -6.75
CA LEU A 190 13.31 -2.82 -7.78
C LEU A 190 12.94 -1.49 -8.41
N LEU A 191 13.22 -0.33 -7.79
CA LEU A 191 12.70 0.95 -8.30
C LEU A 191 13.70 1.69 -9.19
N PRO A 192 13.22 2.51 -10.13
CA PRO A 192 14.04 3.49 -10.84
C PRO A 192 14.55 4.58 -9.90
N SER A 193 15.55 5.33 -10.36
CA SER A 193 16.06 6.51 -9.65
C SER A 193 15.07 7.67 -9.68
N GLY A 194 15.18 8.58 -8.71
CA GLY A 194 14.39 9.82 -8.65
C GLY A 194 13.44 9.88 -7.46
N PRO A 195 12.54 10.88 -7.41
CA PRO A 195 11.68 11.15 -6.26
C PRO A 195 10.45 10.23 -6.24
N VAL A 196 10.66 8.90 -6.29
CA VAL A 196 9.56 7.93 -6.34
C VAL A 196 8.69 7.99 -5.08
N GLY A 197 9.29 8.24 -3.91
CA GLY A 197 8.56 8.46 -2.65
C GLY A 197 7.59 9.64 -2.71
N ASP A 198 7.99 10.76 -3.33
CA ASP A 198 7.10 11.92 -3.49
C ASP A 198 5.95 11.61 -4.45
N ALA A 199 6.19 10.78 -5.47
CA ALA A 199 5.14 10.34 -6.38
C ALA A 199 4.15 9.38 -5.72
N PHE A 200 4.58 8.54 -4.77
CA PHE A 200 3.65 7.78 -3.93
C PHE A 200 2.72 8.72 -3.15
N VAL A 201 3.25 9.77 -2.53
CA VAL A 201 2.46 10.77 -1.79
C VAL A 201 1.49 11.51 -2.71
N HIS A 202 1.90 11.82 -3.94
CA HIS A 202 1.06 12.52 -4.91
C HIS A 202 -0.09 11.62 -5.43
N ASP A 203 0.21 10.37 -5.79
CA ASP A 203 -0.74 9.48 -6.47
C ASP A 203 -1.66 8.72 -5.51
N ASN A 204 -1.34 8.68 -4.20
CA ASN A 204 -2.06 7.88 -3.22
C ASN A 204 -2.55 8.73 -2.04
N ARG A 205 -3.88 8.76 -1.86
CA ARG A 205 -4.56 9.53 -0.80
C ARG A 205 -4.05 9.22 0.61
N ASP A 206 -3.82 7.93 0.91
CA ASP A 206 -3.49 7.50 2.26
C ASP A 206 -2.03 7.81 2.63
N ILE A 207 -1.17 8.11 1.66
CA ILE A 207 0.27 8.22 1.88
C ILE A 207 0.63 9.68 2.14
N ARG A 208 1.21 9.96 3.32
CA ARG A 208 1.64 11.31 3.71
C ARG A 208 3.15 11.51 3.55
N TRP A 209 3.90 10.42 3.66
CA TRP A 209 5.34 10.38 3.38
C TRP A 209 5.78 8.95 3.07
N CYS A 210 6.73 8.81 2.14
CA CYS A 210 7.36 7.55 1.78
C CYS A 210 8.86 7.76 1.53
N ASP A 211 9.71 6.95 2.16
CA ASP A 211 11.11 6.80 1.76
C ASP A 211 11.33 5.39 1.22
N THR A 212 11.48 5.30 -0.10
CA THR A 212 11.64 4.04 -0.82
C THR A 212 13.01 3.40 -0.61
N ASN A 213 13.98 4.17 -0.10
CA ASN A 213 15.36 3.74 0.12
C ASN A 213 15.68 3.55 1.61
N ALA A 214 14.68 3.69 2.49
CA ALA A 214 14.87 3.63 3.93
C ALA A 214 15.47 2.29 4.37
N VAL A 215 16.44 2.35 5.28
CA VAL A 215 16.91 1.23 6.11
C VAL A 215 16.97 1.74 7.53
N GLY A 216 16.31 1.07 8.46
CA GLY A 216 16.25 1.50 9.86
C GLY A 216 14.97 1.08 10.57
N PHE A 217 14.56 1.87 11.56
CA PHE A 217 13.44 1.56 12.44
C PHE A 217 12.68 2.83 12.85
N VAL A 218 11.52 2.65 13.47
CA VAL A 218 10.70 3.75 13.98
C VAL A 218 10.72 3.70 15.50
N THR A 219 11.01 4.83 16.15
CA THR A 219 10.74 5.00 17.57
C THR A 219 9.34 5.59 17.72
N VAL A 220 8.57 5.14 18.71
CA VAL A 220 7.22 5.66 18.97
C VAL A 220 7.09 5.97 20.45
N SER A 221 6.68 7.20 20.76
CA SER A 221 6.38 7.67 22.11
C SER A 221 4.90 8.03 22.19
N LEU A 222 4.20 7.47 23.18
CA LEU A 222 2.76 7.67 23.37
C LEU A 222 2.48 8.27 24.74
N THR A 223 1.73 9.37 24.76
CA THR A 223 1.04 9.89 25.94
C THR A 223 -0.46 9.58 25.83
N ARG A 224 -1.26 10.03 26.79
CA ARG A 224 -2.72 9.83 26.73
C ARG A 224 -3.39 10.55 25.55
N ASP A 225 -2.75 11.58 25.03
CA ASP A 225 -3.34 12.51 24.06
C ASP A 225 -2.45 12.72 22.83
N ARG A 226 -1.23 12.20 22.79
CA ARG A 226 -0.27 12.44 21.71
C ARG A 226 0.52 11.19 21.34
N VAL A 227 0.84 11.10 20.05
CA VAL A 227 1.85 10.19 19.49
C VAL A 227 2.96 11.04 18.86
N GLU A 228 4.20 10.65 19.12
CA GLU A 228 5.40 11.14 18.44
C GLU A 228 6.16 9.95 17.88
N ALA A 229 6.69 10.09 16.68
CA ALA A 229 7.49 9.06 16.04
C ALA A 229 8.67 9.65 15.27
N ASP A 230 9.83 9.01 15.41
CA ASP A 230 11.01 9.31 14.60
C ASP A 230 11.35 8.11 13.70
N PHE A 231 11.47 8.37 12.41
CA PHE A 231 12.03 7.43 11.45
C PHE A 231 13.55 7.50 11.53
N VAL A 232 14.12 6.59 12.31
CA VAL A 232 15.57 6.50 12.52
C VAL A 232 16.17 5.70 11.37
N ARG A 233 16.98 6.38 10.56
CA ARG A 233 17.68 5.75 9.45
C ARG A 233 19.06 5.27 9.89
N VAL A 234 19.37 4.05 9.50
CA VAL A 234 20.67 3.42 9.71
C VAL A 234 21.51 3.64 8.45
N LEU A 235 22.50 4.53 8.56
CA LEU A 235 23.37 4.93 7.45
C LEU A 235 24.39 3.85 7.09
N THR A 236 24.74 2.98 8.05
CA THR A 236 25.73 1.91 7.89
C THR A 236 25.20 0.55 8.37
N PRO A 237 24.13 0.01 7.77
CA PRO A 237 23.35 -1.12 8.29
C PRO A 237 24.07 -2.48 8.30
N ARG A 238 25.25 -2.53 7.68
CA ARG A 238 26.09 -3.74 7.55
C ARG A 238 27.43 -3.59 8.27
N GLN A 239 27.51 -2.68 9.24
CA GLN A 239 28.69 -2.44 10.06
C GLN A 239 28.35 -2.67 11.54
N ALA A 240 29.35 -3.09 12.34
CA ALA A 240 29.17 -3.39 13.76
C ALA A 240 28.76 -2.16 14.60
N ILE A 241 29.15 -0.96 14.16
CA ILE A 241 28.73 0.31 14.77
C ILE A 241 27.99 1.12 13.70
N GLY A 242 26.67 1.19 13.86
CA GLY A 242 25.79 1.95 12.99
C GLY A 242 25.90 3.45 13.24
N LYS A 243 25.96 4.25 12.17
CA LYS A 243 25.64 5.68 12.23
C LYS A 243 24.15 5.86 11.99
N LEU A 244 23.51 6.71 12.78
CA LEU A 244 22.07 6.96 12.74
C LEU A 244 21.79 8.44 12.49
N ASP A 245 20.71 8.73 11.78
CA ASP A 245 20.07 10.04 11.75
C ASP A 245 18.54 9.90 11.79
N ILE A 246 17.84 11.01 12.00
CA ILE A 246 16.38 11.06 11.91
C ILE A 246 16.04 11.51 10.49
N ALA A 247 15.44 10.61 9.71
CA ALA A 247 15.00 10.90 8.34
C ALA A 247 13.70 11.70 8.30
N ARG A 248 12.82 11.49 9.31
CA ARG A 248 11.55 12.17 9.45
C ARG A 248 11.04 12.11 10.88
N HIS A 249 10.40 13.18 11.32
CA HIS A 249 9.60 13.20 12.54
C HIS A 249 8.11 13.31 12.17
N ALA A 250 7.26 12.62 12.91
CA ALA A 250 5.81 12.69 12.79
C ALA A 250 5.15 12.79 14.15
N SER A 251 4.11 13.61 14.27
CA SER A 251 3.29 13.65 15.48
C SER A 251 1.82 13.85 15.17
N ALA A 252 0.97 13.35 16.07
CA ALA A 252 -0.46 13.53 16.00
C ALA A 252 -1.05 13.52 17.42
N ARG A 253 -2.27 14.01 17.57
CA ARG A 253 -2.96 14.12 18.85
C ARG A 253 -4.40 13.66 18.78
N ILE A 254 -4.93 13.21 19.91
CA ILE A 254 -6.35 13.01 20.12
C ILE A 254 -6.95 14.38 20.44
N ALA A 255 -7.82 14.87 19.57
CA ALA A 255 -8.57 16.12 19.73
C ALA A 255 -10.04 15.85 20.13
N GLU A 256 -10.80 16.90 20.44
CA GLU A 256 -12.21 16.78 20.85
C GLU A 256 -13.10 16.16 19.75
N ASP A 257 -12.76 16.37 18.48
CA ASP A 257 -13.46 15.86 17.30
C ASP A 257 -12.88 14.55 16.76
N GLY A 258 -11.86 13.99 17.42
CA GLY A 258 -11.23 12.72 17.08
C GLY A 258 -9.72 12.84 16.86
N LEU A 259 -9.15 11.84 16.19
CA LEU A 259 -7.72 11.76 15.93
C LEU A 259 -7.29 12.77 14.85
N SER A 260 -6.30 13.62 15.16
CA SER A 260 -5.73 14.55 14.18
C SER A 260 -5.04 13.81 13.04
N GLY A 261 -4.77 14.52 11.94
CA GLY A 261 -3.82 14.02 10.94
C GLY A 261 -2.38 14.08 11.44
N TRP A 262 -1.47 13.50 10.67
CA TRP A 262 -0.04 13.63 10.91
C TRP A 262 0.46 15.04 10.63
N GLU A 263 1.18 15.61 11.59
CA GLU A 263 2.11 16.72 11.39
C GLU A 263 3.50 16.12 11.15
N ILE A 264 4.12 16.40 10.00
CA ILE A 264 5.39 15.79 9.57
C ILE A 264 6.44 16.88 9.37
N SER A 265 7.65 16.68 9.91
CA SER A 265 8.80 17.59 9.79
C SER A 265 10.10 16.85 9.49
#